data_AF-A0A3D0X8I3-F1
#
_entry.id   AF-A0A3D0X8I3-F1
#
_cell.length_a   1.000
_cell.length_b   1.000
_cell.length_c   1.000
_cell.angle_alpha   90.00
_cell.angle_beta   90.00
_cell.angle_gamma   90.00
#
_symmetry.space_group_name_H-M   'P 1'
#
loop_
_entity.id
_entity.type
_entity.pdbx_description
1 polymer ?
#
loop_
_entity_poly.entity_id
_entity_poly.type
_entity_poly.pdbx_seq_one_letter_code
_entity_poly.pdbx_strand_id
1 'polypeptide(L)'
;VGRSDEVNQKSLSAAPSVGSAQSPDINKIIDTGADLVFVNDSLSDESRAKLDENKINVVNIAVAGSQKQLETTYTTVGRILGGNTVGAAKGEEAYSKLISQMEDIKSKVTAVDNNAALNTVCYMYSVNGKLRLTTSGTYGDMLLGYTGCVNVAVNIDENKVEVNTLKVANPNYLFYSDEQTLQAIKDDSVLSGLSAIKDGKTLMISADEMNRQGLSAINTLNKMVGFIHPELAVKDSDNGSSDTSATEAVVKSVADDYKIKLDDDLSLAPDDENDNVKAMQQRLFDLGYIDDEENVTGYYGEVSKTAVSDFQSKNGLKDSGEADKETLAALFAENAKKK
;
A
#
# COMPACT_ATOMS: atom_id res chain seq x y z
N VAL A 1 -16.89 -10.80 -9.26
CA VAL A 1 -16.11 -9.96 -8.30
C VAL A 1 -16.70 -8.55 -8.26
N GLY A 2 -16.66 -7.89 -7.09
CA GLY A 2 -17.17 -6.53 -6.90
C GLY A 2 -16.50 -5.87 -5.69
N ARG A 3 -16.77 -4.58 -5.48
CA ARG A 3 -16.19 -3.78 -4.39
C ARG A 3 -17.19 -2.81 -3.78
N SER A 4 -16.95 -2.36 -2.56
CA SER A 4 -17.75 -1.27 -1.99
C SER A 4 -17.37 0.09 -2.59
N ASP A 5 -18.21 1.10 -2.37
CA ASP A 5 -17.97 2.47 -2.84
C ASP A 5 -16.69 3.11 -2.27
N GLU A 6 -16.33 2.75 -1.03
CA GLU A 6 -15.14 3.25 -0.32
C GLU A 6 -13.81 2.70 -0.88
N VAL A 7 -13.88 1.62 -1.67
CA VAL A 7 -12.75 1.08 -2.44
C VAL A 7 -12.59 1.93 -3.70
N ASN A 8 -12.09 3.15 -3.52
CA ASN A 8 -11.98 4.17 -4.58
C ASN A 8 -10.59 4.24 -5.25
N GLN A 9 -9.70 3.29 -4.99
CA GLN A 9 -8.39 3.25 -5.64
C GLN A 9 -8.54 3.04 -7.14
N LYS A 10 -7.83 3.85 -7.93
CA LYS A 10 -7.91 3.84 -9.40
C LYS A 10 -7.65 2.44 -9.98
N SER A 11 -6.73 1.68 -9.41
CA SER A 11 -6.40 0.33 -9.86
C SER A 11 -7.45 -0.73 -9.62
N LEU A 12 -8.42 -0.43 -8.77
CA LEU A 12 -9.56 -1.31 -8.50
C LEU A 12 -10.82 -0.83 -9.22
N SER A 13 -10.70 0.17 -10.10
CA SER A 13 -11.85 0.76 -10.82
C SER A 13 -12.54 -0.22 -11.75
N ALA A 14 -11.82 -1.25 -12.23
CA ALA A 14 -12.39 -2.33 -13.05
C ALA A 14 -13.40 -3.20 -12.28
N ALA A 15 -13.29 -3.27 -10.94
CA ALA A 15 -14.27 -3.97 -10.12
C ALA A 15 -15.53 -3.10 -9.96
N PRO A 16 -16.73 -3.63 -10.27
CA PRO A 16 -17.98 -2.87 -10.16
C PRO A 16 -18.34 -2.59 -8.70
N SER A 17 -18.99 -1.45 -8.46
CA SER A 17 -19.57 -1.15 -7.15
C SER A 17 -20.77 -2.05 -6.86
N VAL A 18 -20.83 -2.55 -5.62
CA VAL A 18 -21.96 -3.28 -5.05
C VAL A 18 -22.63 -2.50 -3.90
N GLY A 19 -22.51 -1.17 -3.90
CA GLY A 19 -22.99 -0.28 -2.84
C GLY A 19 -21.94 0.03 -1.77
N SER A 20 -22.33 0.80 -0.76
CA SER A 20 -21.43 1.19 0.34
C SER A 20 -21.31 0.08 1.38
N ALA A 21 -20.25 0.11 2.19
CA ALA A 21 -20.09 -0.86 3.28
C ALA A 21 -21.23 -0.78 4.32
N GLN A 22 -21.86 0.40 4.46
CA GLN A 22 -22.99 0.66 5.37
C GLN A 22 -24.35 0.30 4.76
N SER A 23 -24.46 0.27 3.44
CA SER A 23 -25.71 -0.02 2.73
C SER A 23 -25.41 -0.81 1.45
N PRO A 24 -24.95 -2.06 1.59
CA PRO A 24 -24.59 -2.90 0.45
C PRO A 24 -25.82 -3.34 -0.34
N ASP A 25 -25.68 -3.45 -1.65
CA ASP A 25 -26.68 -4.02 -2.55
C ASP A 25 -26.48 -5.53 -2.63
N ILE A 26 -27.21 -6.26 -1.79
CA ILE A 26 -27.07 -7.72 -1.64
C ILE A 26 -27.38 -8.47 -2.94
N ASN A 27 -28.33 -7.97 -3.75
CA ASN A 27 -28.64 -8.60 -5.03
C ASN A 27 -27.47 -8.46 -6.00
N LYS A 28 -26.87 -7.26 -6.07
CA LYS A 28 -25.64 -7.08 -6.88
C LYS A 28 -24.50 -7.97 -6.41
N ILE A 29 -24.32 -8.14 -5.09
CA ILE A 29 -23.30 -9.05 -4.55
C ILE A 29 -23.53 -10.48 -5.06
N ILE A 30 -24.76 -10.97 -4.96
CA ILE A 30 -25.14 -12.30 -5.45
C ILE A 30 -24.90 -12.42 -6.95
N ASP A 31 -25.33 -11.42 -7.73
CA ASP A 31 -25.18 -11.38 -9.19
C ASP A 31 -23.71 -11.38 -9.64
N THR A 32 -22.78 -10.97 -8.77
CA THR A 32 -21.34 -11.05 -9.07
C THR A 32 -20.79 -12.49 -9.13
N GLY A 33 -21.56 -13.48 -8.65
CA GLY A 33 -21.15 -14.87 -8.52
C GLY A 33 -20.03 -15.09 -7.50
N ALA A 34 -19.97 -14.27 -6.45
CA ALA A 34 -18.92 -14.38 -5.43
C ALA A 34 -19.15 -15.58 -4.50
N ASP A 35 -18.10 -16.36 -4.25
CA ASP A 35 -18.12 -17.45 -3.25
C ASP A 35 -17.73 -16.95 -1.83
N LEU A 36 -17.13 -15.76 -1.76
CA LEU A 36 -16.57 -15.17 -0.56
C LEU A 36 -16.73 -13.65 -0.58
N VAL A 37 -17.17 -13.07 0.53
CA VAL A 37 -17.29 -11.63 0.74
C VAL A 37 -16.59 -11.26 2.04
N PHE A 38 -15.67 -10.30 1.97
CA PHE A 38 -15.09 -9.66 3.14
C PHE A 38 -15.94 -8.43 3.51
N VAL A 39 -16.33 -8.34 4.77
CA VAL A 39 -17.09 -7.21 5.32
C VAL A 39 -16.45 -6.68 6.58
N ASN A 40 -16.75 -5.44 6.92
CA ASN A 40 -16.50 -4.87 8.24
C ASN A 40 -17.72 -5.08 9.16
N ASP A 41 -17.66 -4.48 10.36
CA ASP A 41 -18.70 -4.62 11.39
C ASP A 41 -20.04 -3.92 11.03
N SER A 42 -20.19 -3.30 9.85
CA SER A 42 -21.44 -2.63 9.45
C SER A 42 -22.46 -3.51 8.73
N LEU A 43 -22.11 -4.75 8.35
CA LEU A 43 -23.07 -5.63 7.69
C LEU A 43 -24.16 -6.08 8.66
N SER A 44 -25.43 -5.75 8.34
CA SER A 44 -26.58 -6.20 9.13
C SER A 44 -26.76 -7.73 9.13
N ASP A 45 -27.33 -8.26 10.21
CA ASP A 45 -27.66 -9.69 10.33
C ASP A 45 -28.60 -10.18 9.22
N GLU A 46 -29.55 -9.34 8.80
CA GLU A 46 -30.46 -9.65 7.68
C GLU A 46 -29.69 -9.79 6.37
N SER A 47 -28.76 -8.88 6.09
CA SER A 47 -27.93 -8.94 4.90
C SER A 47 -27.01 -10.16 4.91
N ARG A 48 -26.44 -10.48 6.07
CA ARG A 48 -25.62 -11.67 6.27
C ARG A 48 -26.40 -12.96 5.99
N ALA A 49 -27.60 -13.09 6.56
CA ALA A 49 -28.45 -14.26 6.36
C ALA A 49 -28.78 -14.47 4.87
N LYS A 50 -29.07 -13.40 4.12
CA LYS A 50 -29.32 -13.49 2.67
C LYS A 50 -28.10 -13.97 1.88
N LEU A 51 -26.90 -13.53 2.23
CA LEU A 51 -25.67 -14.00 1.59
C LEU A 51 -25.42 -15.49 1.91
N ASP A 52 -25.64 -15.90 3.17
CA ASP A 52 -25.50 -17.29 3.61
C ASP A 52 -26.53 -18.23 2.91
N GLU A 53 -27.78 -17.79 2.75
CA GLU A 53 -28.83 -18.51 2.01
C GLU A 53 -28.44 -18.76 0.54
N ASN A 54 -27.66 -17.84 -0.04
CA ASN A 54 -27.11 -17.95 -1.39
C ASN A 54 -25.73 -18.63 -1.43
N LYS A 55 -25.31 -19.27 -0.32
CA LYS A 55 -24.06 -20.02 -0.17
C LYS A 55 -22.80 -19.17 -0.37
N ILE A 56 -22.89 -17.88 -0.11
CA ILE A 56 -21.76 -16.95 -0.17
C ILE A 56 -21.14 -16.90 1.23
N ASN A 57 -19.86 -17.26 1.35
CA ASN A 57 -19.19 -17.19 2.64
C ASN A 57 -18.95 -15.74 3.03
N VAL A 58 -19.41 -15.32 4.21
CA VAL A 58 -19.18 -13.96 4.71
C VAL A 58 -18.11 -13.97 5.79
N VAL A 59 -16.99 -13.29 5.54
CA VAL A 59 -15.91 -13.14 6.51
C VAL A 59 -15.90 -11.71 7.03
N ASN A 60 -16.00 -11.56 8.36
CA ASN A 60 -15.82 -10.27 9.01
C ASN A 60 -14.34 -9.98 9.24
N ILE A 61 -13.88 -8.84 8.74
CA ILE A 61 -12.54 -8.28 8.94
C ILE A 61 -12.71 -6.96 9.67
N ALA A 62 -12.39 -6.96 10.97
CA ALA A 62 -12.44 -5.75 11.78
C ALA A 62 -11.35 -4.77 11.35
N VAL A 63 -11.64 -3.47 11.47
CA VAL A 63 -10.66 -2.40 11.24
C VAL A 63 -9.58 -2.48 12.33
N ALA A 64 -8.31 -2.54 11.93
CA ALA A 64 -7.21 -2.64 12.88
C ALA A 64 -6.90 -1.30 13.55
N GLY A 65 -6.93 -1.22 14.88
CA GLY A 65 -6.52 -0.02 15.63
C GLY A 65 -5.02 0.02 15.96
N SER A 66 -4.31 -1.10 15.80
CA SER A 66 -2.90 -1.25 16.16
C SER A 66 -2.12 -2.05 15.12
N GLN A 67 -0.79 -1.90 15.12
CA GLN A 67 0.10 -2.66 14.23
C GLN A 67 -0.12 -4.17 14.36
N LYS A 68 -0.31 -4.67 15.59
CA LYS A 68 -0.53 -6.10 15.82
C LYS A 68 -1.86 -6.60 15.25
N GLN A 69 -2.93 -5.81 15.36
CA GLN A 69 -4.21 -6.13 14.73
C GLN A 69 -4.12 -6.07 13.20
N LEU A 70 -3.31 -5.14 12.67
CA LEU A 70 -3.09 -5.01 11.23
C LEU A 70 -2.32 -6.23 10.68
N GLU A 71 -1.25 -6.65 11.34
CA GLU A 71 -0.52 -7.89 11.03
C GLU A 71 -1.45 -9.11 11.05
N THR A 72 -2.31 -9.19 12.07
CA THR A 72 -3.29 -10.27 12.21
C THR A 72 -4.28 -10.25 11.04
N THR A 73 -4.75 -9.07 10.63
CA THR A 73 -5.65 -8.90 9.48
C THR A 73 -5.00 -9.41 8.20
N TYR A 74 -3.79 -8.96 7.90
CA TYR A 74 -3.03 -9.37 6.71
C TYR A 74 -2.78 -10.88 6.66
N THR A 75 -2.30 -11.46 7.76
CA THR A 75 -2.05 -12.91 7.81
C THR A 75 -3.35 -13.72 7.77
N THR A 76 -4.46 -13.20 8.30
CA THR A 76 -5.78 -13.85 8.24
C THR A 76 -6.34 -13.86 6.83
N VAL A 77 -6.35 -12.71 6.15
CA VAL A 77 -6.75 -12.61 4.74
C VAL A 77 -5.86 -13.50 3.87
N GLY A 78 -4.54 -13.49 4.11
CA GLY A 78 -3.60 -14.39 3.45
C GLY A 78 -3.97 -15.87 3.62
N ARG A 79 -4.26 -16.31 4.85
CA ARG A 79 -4.69 -17.70 5.12
C ARG A 79 -5.98 -18.08 4.42
N ILE A 80 -6.96 -17.17 4.41
CA ILE A 80 -8.26 -17.41 3.77
C ILE A 80 -8.09 -17.57 2.26
N LEU A 81 -7.27 -16.74 1.63
CA LEU A 81 -7.12 -16.72 0.18
C LEU A 81 -6.10 -17.75 -0.34
N GLY A 82 -5.08 -18.10 0.45
CA GLY A 82 -3.95 -18.92 0.00
C GLY A 82 -3.56 -20.07 0.93
N GLY A 83 -4.37 -20.38 1.95
CA GLY A 83 -4.13 -21.47 2.90
C GLY A 83 -3.12 -21.14 4.01
N ASN A 84 -2.98 -22.09 4.95
CA ASN A 84 -2.26 -21.89 6.21
C ASN A 84 -0.75 -21.66 6.10
N THR A 85 -0.13 -22.03 4.98
CA THR A 85 1.32 -21.90 4.77
C THR A 85 1.63 -20.81 3.75
N VAL A 86 1.31 -21.04 2.47
CA VAL A 86 1.63 -20.10 1.38
C VAL A 86 0.88 -18.79 1.54
N GLY A 87 -0.43 -18.86 1.80
CA GLY A 87 -1.26 -17.69 2.03
C GLY A 87 -0.85 -16.89 3.26
N ALA A 88 -0.56 -17.57 4.37
CA ALA A 88 -0.05 -16.91 5.58
C ALA A 88 1.25 -16.14 5.31
N ALA A 89 2.21 -16.76 4.61
CA ALA A 89 3.48 -16.13 4.25
C ALA A 89 3.28 -14.91 3.34
N LYS A 90 2.39 -14.99 2.33
CA LYS A 90 2.05 -13.84 1.49
C LYS A 90 1.40 -12.70 2.28
N GLY A 91 0.55 -13.02 3.25
CA GLY A 91 -0.04 -12.02 4.15
C GLY A 91 1.03 -11.32 5.00
N GLU A 92 1.96 -12.09 5.58
CA GLU A 92 3.07 -11.56 6.36
C GLU A 92 4.03 -10.70 5.52
N GLU A 93 4.35 -11.11 4.30
CA GLU A 93 5.15 -10.34 3.36
C GLU A 93 4.48 -9.01 3.00
N ALA A 94 3.18 -9.04 2.67
CA ALA A 94 2.43 -7.84 2.32
C ALA A 94 2.32 -6.86 3.49
N TYR A 95 2.17 -7.36 4.73
CA TYR A 95 2.22 -6.54 5.94
C TYR A 95 3.62 -5.94 6.16
N SER A 96 4.66 -6.76 6.06
CA SER A 96 6.05 -6.34 6.24
C SER A 96 6.44 -5.26 5.24
N LYS A 97 6.00 -5.40 3.98
CA LYS A 97 6.18 -4.39 2.94
C LYS A 97 5.52 -3.06 3.31
N LEU A 98 4.27 -3.09 3.76
CA LEU A 98 3.56 -1.88 4.20
C LEU A 98 4.30 -1.17 5.33
N ILE A 99 4.60 -1.90 6.41
CA ILE A 99 5.25 -1.31 7.59
C ILE A 99 6.66 -0.82 7.27
N SER A 100 7.44 -1.57 6.49
CA SER A 100 8.78 -1.13 6.08
C SER A 100 8.74 0.19 5.30
N GLN A 101 7.74 0.41 4.45
CA GLN A 101 7.59 1.67 3.73
C GLN A 101 7.18 2.82 4.65
N MET A 102 6.31 2.57 5.63
CA MET A 102 5.94 3.59 6.63
C MET A 102 7.14 3.97 7.51
N GLU A 103 7.93 3.00 7.97
CA GLU A 103 9.13 3.25 8.77
C GLU A 103 10.24 3.95 7.97
N ASP A 104 10.39 3.66 6.67
CA ASP A 104 11.31 4.39 5.80
C ASP A 104 10.92 5.88 5.70
N ILE A 105 9.64 6.17 5.51
CA ILE A 105 9.13 7.56 5.50
C ILE A 105 9.40 8.24 6.84
N LYS A 106 9.11 7.59 7.96
CA LYS A 106 9.38 8.13 9.30
C LYS A 106 10.86 8.38 9.55
N SER A 107 11.72 7.51 9.05
CA SER A 107 13.17 7.67 9.15
C SER A 107 13.65 8.90 8.37
N LYS A 108 13.10 9.12 7.17
CA LYS A 108 13.36 10.34 6.38
C LYS A 108 12.89 11.60 7.10
N VAL A 109 11.68 11.58 7.68
CA VAL A 109 11.16 12.67 8.51
C VAL A 109 12.10 12.96 9.69
N THR A 110 12.50 11.93 10.42
CA THR A 110 13.40 12.07 11.58
C THR A 110 14.76 12.66 11.18
N ALA A 111 15.25 12.37 9.98
CA ALA A 111 16.52 12.90 9.48
C ALA A 111 16.46 14.40 9.12
N VAL A 112 15.29 14.93 8.74
CA VAL A 112 15.12 16.36 8.43
C VAL A 112 14.65 17.19 9.61
N ASP A 113 13.98 16.55 10.59
CA ASP A 113 13.47 17.21 11.79
C ASP A 113 14.61 17.51 12.78
N ASN A 114 15.34 18.60 12.48
CA ASN A 114 16.45 19.10 13.29
C ASN A 114 15.99 19.95 14.49
N ASN A 115 14.68 20.03 14.74
CA ASN A 115 14.10 21.00 15.66
C ASN A 115 13.86 20.39 17.05
N ALA A 116 14.19 21.14 18.10
CA ALA A 116 13.93 20.71 19.49
C ALA A 116 12.44 20.79 19.87
N ALA A 117 11.61 21.45 19.06
CA ALA A 117 10.18 21.62 19.30
C ALA A 117 9.38 20.63 18.44
N LEU A 118 8.55 19.81 19.09
CA LEU A 118 7.69 18.83 18.45
C LEU A 118 6.60 19.54 17.62
N ASN A 119 6.46 19.16 16.35
CA ASN A 119 5.31 19.53 15.56
C ASN A 119 4.06 18.82 16.07
N THR A 120 2.93 19.53 16.05
CA THR A 120 1.64 19.03 16.53
C THR A 120 0.59 19.05 15.42
N VAL A 121 -0.28 18.06 15.41
CA VAL A 121 -1.30 17.87 14.37
C VAL A 121 -2.63 17.41 14.97
N CYS A 122 -3.75 17.73 14.33
CA CYS A 122 -5.00 17.01 14.51
C CYS A 122 -5.63 16.64 13.16
N TYR A 123 -6.49 15.61 13.18
CA TYR A 123 -7.38 15.30 12.06
C TYR A 123 -8.84 15.49 12.50
N MET A 124 -9.59 16.28 11.74
CA MET A 124 -11.00 16.56 11.97
C MET A 124 -11.88 15.99 10.85
N TYR A 125 -13.06 15.52 11.20
CA TYR A 125 -14.04 15.01 10.25
C TYR A 125 -15.45 15.28 10.75
N SER A 126 -16.46 15.19 9.88
CA SER A 126 -17.86 15.38 10.24
C SER A 126 -18.64 14.08 10.14
N VAL A 127 -19.44 13.77 11.16
CA VAL A 127 -20.41 12.68 11.14
C VAL A 127 -21.77 13.25 11.53
N ASN A 128 -22.75 13.15 10.62
CA ASN A 128 -24.10 13.70 10.81
C ASN A 128 -24.10 15.19 11.21
N GLY A 129 -23.23 15.98 10.56
CA GLY A 129 -23.11 17.42 10.81
C GLY A 129 -22.39 17.80 12.10
N LYS A 130 -21.81 16.83 12.83
CA LYS A 130 -21.04 17.08 14.05
C LYS A 130 -19.56 16.83 13.81
N LEU A 131 -18.73 17.80 14.16
CA LEU A 131 -17.28 17.68 14.13
C LEU A 131 -16.80 16.61 15.11
N ARG A 132 -15.80 15.84 14.66
CA ARG A 132 -15.12 14.75 15.35
C ARG A 132 -13.61 14.92 15.19
N LEU A 133 -12.85 14.20 16.02
CA LEU A 133 -11.39 14.14 16.00
C LEU A 133 -10.92 12.70 15.92
N THR A 134 -9.80 12.47 15.25
CA THR A 134 -9.07 11.20 15.38
C THR A 134 -8.36 11.15 16.72
N THR A 135 -8.80 10.24 17.59
CA THR A 135 -8.25 10.02 18.94
C THR A 135 -7.20 8.91 18.93
N SER A 136 -6.51 8.74 20.06
CA SER A 136 -5.51 7.69 20.25
C SER A 136 -6.07 6.27 20.06
N GLY A 137 -5.20 5.36 19.63
CA GLY A 137 -5.56 3.94 19.45
C GLY A 137 -6.33 3.63 18.17
N THR A 138 -6.44 4.60 17.26
CA THR A 138 -7.02 4.42 15.92
C THR A 138 -5.91 4.25 14.87
N TYR A 139 -6.27 3.71 13.71
CA TYR A 139 -5.34 3.65 12.58
C TYR A 139 -4.91 5.05 12.09
N GLY A 140 -5.84 6.01 12.10
CA GLY A 140 -5.52 7.38 11.75
C GLY A 140 -4.47 8.00 12.70
N ASP A 141 -4.55 7.70 13.99
CA ASP A 141 -3.53 8.13 14.98
C ASP A 141 -2.16 7.51 14.69
N MET A 142 -2.13 6.23 14.32
CA MET A 142 -0.91 5.57 13.86
C MET A 142 -0.31 6.28 12.63
N LEU A 143 -1.13 6.60 11.62
CA LEU A 143 -0.68 7.34 10.43
C LEU A 143 -0.14 8.73 10.78
N LEU A 144 -0.79 9.47 11.68
CA LEU A 144 -0.30 10.76 12.15
C LEU A 144 1.07 10.61 12.83
N GLY A 145 1.27 9.57 13.64
CA GLY A 145 2.57 9.30 14.26
C GLY A 145 3.72 9.04 13.26
N TYR A 146 3.42 8.50 12.07
CA TYR A 146 4.41 8.32 11.00
C TYR A 146 4.83 9.65 10.35
N THR A 147 4.08 10.73 10.54
CA THR A 147 4.46 12.07 10.05
C THR A 147 5.49 12.77 10.93
N GLY A 148 5.90 12.17 12.06
CA GLY A 148 6.74 12.81 13.08
C GLY A 148 6.01 13.79 14.00
N CYS A 149 4.75 14.14 13.68
CA CYS A 149 3.93 15.00 14.53
C CYS A 149 3.32 14.26 15.73
N VAL A 150 3.07 15.01 16.80
CA VAL A 150 2.26 14.57 17.94
C VAL A 150 0.80 14.90 17.67
N ASN A 151 -0.08 13.91 17.74
CA ASN A 151 -1.52 14.13 17.68
C ASN A 151 -1.98 14.87 18.96
N VAL A 152 -2.63 16.02 18.82
CA VAL A 152 -3.11 16.80 19.99
C VAL A 152 -4.36 16.21 20.63
N ALA A 153 -5.01 15.23 19.99
CA ALA A 153 -6.25 14.61 20.45
C ALA A 153 -6.04 13.29 21.22
N VAL A 154 -4.85 13.05 21.78
CA VAL A 154 -4.44 11.74 22.38
C VAL A 154 -5.22 11.33 23.64
N ASN A 155 -6.02 12.20 24.26
CA ASN A 155 -6.78 11.89 25.49
C ASN A 155 -8.20 12.52 25.51
N ILE A 156 -8.84 12.67 24.35
CA ILE A 156 -10.20 13.22 24.25
C ILE A 156 -11.18 12.05 24.13
N ASP A 157 -12.26 12.06 24.92
CA ASP A 157 -13.37 11.11 24.77
C ASP A 157 -13.94 11.21 23.34
N GLU A 158 -13.99 10.08 22.64
CA GLU A 158 -14.50 9.93 21.26
C GLU A 158 -15.89 10.57 21.06
N ASN A 159 -16.66 10.72 22.13
CA ASN A 159 -18.03 11.24 22.10
C ASN A 159 -18.14 12.77 22.20
N LYS A 160 -17.05 13.50 22.48
CA LYS A 160 -17.07 14.97 22.53
C LYS A 160 -15.75 15.55 22.01
N VAL A 161 -15.80 16.21 20.85
CA VAL A 161 -14.74 17.17 20.50
C VAL A 161 -14.84 18.32 21.49
N GLU A 162 -13.96 18.30 22.49
CA GLU A 162 -13.77 19.46 23.34
C GLU A 162 -13.02 20.53 22.55
N VAL A 163 -13.78 21.37 21.85
CA VAL A 163 -13.27 22.49 21.03
C VAL A 163 -12.32 23.39 21.82
N ASN A 164 -12.54 23.53 23.13
CA ASN A 164 -11.65 24.27 24.04
C ASN A 164 -10.30 23.58 24.26
N THR A 165 -10.24 22.25 24.20
CA THR A 165 -9.00 21.48 24.28
C THR A 165 -8.15 21.72 23.04
N LEU A 166 -8.75 21.75 21.85
CA LEU A 166 -8.04 22.16 20.62
C LEU A 166 -7.57 23.61 20.67
N LYS A 167 -8.36 24.51 21.26
CA LYS A 167 -7.95 25.91 21.47
C LYS A 167 -6.68 26.02 22.31
N VAL A 168 -6.58 25.21 23.37
CA VAL A 168 -5.40 25.19 24.26
C VAL A 168 -4.22 24.50 23.59
N ALA A 169 -4.45 23.37 22.93
CA ALA A 169 -3.39 22.62 22.26
C ALA A 169 -2.84 23.36 21.03
N ASN A 170 -3.70 24.11 20.32
CA ASN A 170 -3.40 24.95 19.17
C ASN A 170 -2.41 24.30 18.17
N PRO A 171 -2.82 23.23 17.48
CA PRO A 171 -1.92 22.42 16.68
C PRO A 171 -1.25 23.24 15.57
N ASN A 172 -0.03 22.85 15.20
CA ASN A 172 0.71 23.48 14.10
C ASN A 172 0.08 23.18 12.74
N TYR A 173 -0.51 21.99 12.59
CA TYR A 173 -1.15 21.51 11.36
C TYR A 173 -2.56 20.99 11.65
N LEU A 174 -3.47 21.16 10.70
CA LEU A 174 -4.84 20.65 10.79
C LEU A 174 -5.21 19.91 9.51
N PHE A 175 -5.49 18.62 9.63
CA PHE A 175 -6.00 17.81 8.53
C PHE A 175 -7.51 17.65 8.65
N TYR A 176 -8.22 17.58 7.51
CA TYR A 176 -9.68 17.52 7.50
C TYR A 176 -10.25 16.62 6.39
N SER A 177 -11.44 16.03 6.60
CA SER A 177 -12.02 15.03 5.69
C SER A 177 -12.56 15.59 4.37
N ASP A 178 -13.14 16.78 4.39
CA ASP A 178 -13.88 17.35 3.25
C ASP A 178 -14.13 18.85 3.43
N GLU A 179 -14.58 19.51 2.36
CA GLU A 179 -14.90 20.94 2.36
C GLU A 179 -15.99 21.31 3.38
N GLN A 180 -16.96 20.42 3.63
CA GLN A 180 -18.00 20.66 4.62
C GLN A 180 -17.40 20.74 6.03
N THR A 181 -16.45 19.87 6.33
CA THR A 181 -15.71 19.85 7.59
C THR A 181 -14.88 21.11 7.73
N LEU A 182 -14.15 21.52 6.69
CA LEU A 182 -13.39 22.77 6.71
C LEU A 182 -14.30 23.98 6.94
N GLN A 183 -15.46 24.03 6.29
CA GLN A 183 -16.42 25.11 6.47
C GLN A 183 -16.95 25.14 7.90
N ALA A 184 -17.33 23.98 8.47
CA ALA A 184 -17.77 23.89 9.86
C ALA A 184 -16.69 24.34 10.86
N ILE A 185 -15.41 24.08 10.58
CA ILE A 185 -14.28 24.57 11.37
C ILE A 185 -14.15 26.10 11.28
N LYS A 186 -14.33 26.67 10.09
CA LYS A 186 -14.26 28.12 9.85
C LYS A 186 -15.45 28.88 10.43
N ASP A 187 -16.62 28.26 10.48
CA ASP A 187 -17.83 28.85 11.05
C ASP A 187 -17.84 28.82 12.58
N ASP A 188 -17.03 27.93 13.19
CA ASP A 188 -16.90 27.85 14.64
C ASP A 188 -16.09 29.03 15.21
N SER A 189 -16.66 29.68 16.22
CA SER A 189 -16.10 30.89 16.85
C SER A 189 -14.74 30.69 17.53
N VAL A 190 -14.37 29.45 17.85
CA VAL A 190 -13.11 29.10 18.51
C VAL A 190 -12.14 28.49 17.51
N LEU A 191 -12.58 27.51 16.71
CA LEU A 191 -11.71 26.78 15.80
C LEU A 191 -11.17 27.64 14.66
N SER A 192 -11.95 28.60 14.16
CA SER A 192 -11.49 29.61 13.20
C SER A 192 -10.29 30.42 13.72
N GLY A 193 -10.09 30.44 15.04
CA GLY A 193 -8.99 31.12 15.72
C GLY A 193 -7.67 30.35 15.78
N LEU A 194 -7.65 29.06 15.42
CA LEU A 194 -6.44 28.21 15.52
C LEU A 194 -5.32 28.69 14.59
N SER A 195 -4.08 28.56 15.04
CA SER A 195 -2.89 28.94 14.25
C SER A 195 -2.84 28.19 12.92
N ALA A 196 -3.10 26.87 12.91
CA ALA A 196 -3.12 26.10 11.67
C ALA A 196 -4.10 26.67 10.61
N ILE A 197 -5.26 27.18 11.05
CA ILE A 197 -6.26 27.80 10.15
C ILE A 197 -5.76 29.16 9.64
N LYS A 198 -5.27 30.02 10.54
CA LYS A 198 -4.80 31.37 10.20
C LYS A 198 -3.56 31.36 9.30
N ASP A 199 -2.69 30.38 9.51
CA ASP A 199 -1.41 30.26 8.81
C ASP A 199 -1.54 29.42 7.52
N GLY A 200 -2.74 28.96 7.18
CA GLY A 200 -2.99 28.13 5.99
C GLY A 200 -2.35 26.74 6.06
N LYS A 201 -2.01 26.26 7.26
CA LYS A 201 -1.44 24.92 7.51
C LYS A 201 -2.51 23.86 7.61
N THR A 202 -3.45 23.89 6.66
CA THR A 202 -4.57 22.96 6.57
C THR A 202 -4.47 22.09 5.32
N LEU A 203 -4.72 20.79 5.44
CA LEU A 203 -4.67 19.86 4.31
C LEU A 203 -5.89 18.93 4.31
N MET A 204 -6.54 18.78 3.15
CA MET A 204 -7.62 17.83 3.00
C MET A 204 -7.08 16.40 2.84
N ILE A 205 -7.51 15.51 3.73
CA ILE A 205 -7.30 14.07 3.65
C ILE A 205 -8.65 13.40 3.89
N SER A 206 -9.21 12.75 2.87
CA SER A 206 -10.55 12.17 2.99
C SER A 206 -10.64 11.10 4.08
N ALA A 207 -11.86 10.85 4.57
CA ALA A 207 -12.07 9.79 5.56
C ALA A 207 -11.60 8.42 5.02
N ASP A 208 -11.80 8.15 3.73
CA ASP A 208 -11.32 6.93 3.08
C ASP A 208 -9.78 6.89 3.02
N GLU A 209 -9.12 8.01 2.71
CA GLU A 209 -7.65 8.12 2.72
C GLU A 209 -7.08 7.85 4.12
N MET A 210 -7.71 8.37 5.18
CA MET A 210 -7.28 8.18 6.57
C MET A 210 -7.54 6.76 7.12
N ASN A 211 -8.55 6.06 6.60
CA ASN A 211 -8.92 4.72 7.09
C ASN A 211 -8.36 3.58 6.22
N ARG A 212 -7.58 3.89 5.18
CA ARG A 212 -7.08 2.88 4.24
C ARG A 212 -5.94 2.07 4.85
N GLN A 213 -6.19 0.81 5.21
CA GLN A 213 -5.21 -0.05 5.89
C GLN A 213 -4.37 -0.90 4.92
N GLY A 214 -3.97 -0.30 3.79
CA GLY A 214 -3.29 -0.99 2.69
C GLY A 214 -2.10 -0.20 2.14
N LEU A 215 -1.43 -0.71 1.10
CA LEU A 215 -0.28 -0.02 0.48
C LEU A 215 -0.61 1.39 -0.04
N SER A 216 -1.85 1.66 -0.41
CA SER A 216 -2.27 3.02 -0.81
C SER A 216 -2.30 4.02 0.35
N ALA A 217 -2.18 3.59 1.61
CA ALA A 217 -1.94 4.46 2.75
C ALA A 217 -0.61 5.23 2.63
N ILE A 218 0.36 4.66 1.92
CA ILE A 218 1.67 5.28 1.67
C ILE A 218 1.51 6.58 0.87
N ASN A 219 0.56 6.62 -0.07
CA ASN A 219 0.25 7.84 -0.82
C ASN A 219 -0.29 8.93 0.11
N THR A 220 -1.24 8.57 1.00
CA THR A 220 -1.77 9.48 2.03
C THR A 220 -0.65 9.98 2.94
N LEU A 221 0.23 9.08 3.39
CA LEU A 221 1.34 9.43 4.28
C LEU A 221 2.33 10.37 3.59
N ASN A 222 2.72 10.10 2.34
CA ASN A 222 3.58 10.99 1.56
C ASN A 222 2.93 12.37 1.34
N LYS A 223 1.62 12.41 1.09
CA LYS A 223 0.85 13.67 0.97
C LYS A 223 0.89 14.48 2.26
N MET A 224 0.70 13.85 3.42
CA MET A 224 0.81 14.51 4.73
C MET A 224 2.24 14.95 5.04
N VAL A 225 3.23 14.08 4.82
CA VAL A 225 4.65 14.37 5.07
C VAL A 225 5.16 15.49 4.15
N GLY A 226 4.86 15.45 2.86
CA GLY A 226 5.25 16.50 1.92
C GLY A 226 4.62 17.86 2.23
N PHE A 227 3.46 17.88 2.89
CA PHE A 227 2.85 19.12 3.37
C PHE A 227 3.55 19.69 4.62
N ILE A 228 3.93 18.82 5.57
CA ILE A 228 4.62 19.21 6.81
C ILE A 228 6.10 19.55 6.54
N HIS A 229 6.73 18.76 5.68
CA HIS A 229 8.14 18.79 5.30
C HIS A 229 8.25 18.90 3.77
N PRO A 230 8.12 20.12 3.20
CA PRO A 230 8.15 20.33 1.75
C PRO A 230 9.41 19.80 1.05
N GLU A 231 10.53 19.72 1.76
CA GLU A 231 11.79 19.13 1.30
C GLU A 231 11.70 17.61 1.05
N LEU A 232 10.74 16.93 1.68
CA LEU A 232 10.43 15.52 1.47
C LEU A 232 9.25 15.30 0.50
N ALA A 233 8.68 16.37 -0.06
CA ALA A 233 7.55 16.25 -0.96
C ALA A 233 7.91 15.45 -2.22
N VAL A 234 7.17 14.37 -2.44
CA VAL A 234 7.24 13.59 -3.66
C VAL A 234 6.54 14.38 -4.78
N LYS A 235 7.26 14.70 -5.87
CA LYS A 235 6.69 15.46 -7.00
C LYS A 235 5.75 14.58 -7.83
N ASP A 236 4.63 15.13 -8.28
CA ASP A 236 3.55 14.46 -9.05
C ASP A 236 3.97 13.75 -10.36
N SER A 237 5.24 13.78 -10.75
CA SER A 237 5.79 12.81 -11.73
C SER A 237 5.83 11.37 -11.18
N ASP A 238 5.60 11.22 -9.88
CA ASP A 238 5.53 9.97 -9.13
C ASP A 238 4.10 9.78 -8.57
N ASN A 239 3.10 10.25 -9.31
CA ASN A 239 1.69 10.00 -9.02
C ASN A 239 1.45 8.49 -9.19
N GLY A 240 1.58 7.77 -8.07
CA GLY A 240 1.31 6.35 -7.91
C GLY A 240 -0.13 6.00 -8.25
N SER A 241 -0.42 6.01 -9.55
CA SER A 241 -1.36 5.11 -10.18
C SER A 241 -0.79 3.70 -9.99
N SER A 242 -1.00 3.13 -8.82
CA SER A 242 -0.65 1.75 -8.52
C SER A 242 -1.66 0.81 -9.19
N ASP A 243 -1.69 0.81 -10.52
CA ASP A 243 -2.29 -0.24 -11.34
C ASP A 243 -1.18 -1.02 -12.04
N THR A 244 -0.76 -2.08 -11.35
CA THR A 244 -0.31 -3.37 -11.87
C THR A 244 0.75 -3.41 -12.98
N SER A 245 2.04 -3.50 -12.61
CA SER A 245 2.87 -4.68 -12.89
C SER A 245 4.03 -4.73 -11.90
N ALA A 246 4.58 -5.91 -11.64
CA ALA A 246 5.86 -6.01 -10.95
C ALA A 246 6.92 -5.28 -11.77
N THR A 247 7.59 -4.29 -11.15
CA THR A 247 8.84 -3.56 -11.50
C THR A 247 8.64 -2.15 -10.93
N GLU A 248 9.55 -1.50 -10.22
CA GLU A 248 10.93 -1.72 -9.85
C GLU A 248 11.14 -0.73 -8.68
N ALA A 249 11.64 -1.19 -7.54
CA ALA A 249 12.56 -0.30 -6.83
C ALA A 249 13.67 0.01 -7.84
N VAL A 250 14.24 1.22 -7.88
CA VAL A 250 15.44 1.48 -8.67
C VAL A 250 16.56 0.62 -8.08
N VAL A 251 16.59 -0.65 -8.43
CA VAL A 251 17.71 -1.53 -8.28
C VAL A 251 18.60 -1.15 -9.44
N LYS A 252 19.83 -0.72 -9.14
CA LYS A 252 20.79 -0.45 -10.20
C LYS A 252 20.92 -1.74 -11.02
N SER A 253 20.79 -1.61 -12.33
CA SER A 253 21.05 -2.72 -13.23
C SER A 253 22.56 -2.90 -13.36
N VAL A 254 23.01 -4.14 -13.40
CA VAL A 254 24.39 -4.52 -13.75
C VAL A 254 24.50 -4.91 -15.23
N ALA A 255 23.45 -4.70 -16.04
CA ALA A 255 23.42 -5.11 -17.46
C ALA A 255 24.61 -4.60 -18.29
N ASP A 256 25.09 -3.38 -18.00
CA ASP A 256 26.25 -2.79 -18.67
C ASP A 256 27.54 -3.62 -18.47
N ASP A 257 27.71 -4.25 -17.29
CA ASP A 257 28.87 -5.11 -16.98
C ASP A 257 28.89 -6.37 -17.87
N TYR A 258 27.70 -6.82 -18.30
CA TYR A 258 27.51 -7.99 -19.15
C TYR A 258 27.32 -7.62 -20.62
N LYS A 259 27.41 -6.32 -20.97
CA LYS A 259 27.27 -5.79 -22.33
C LYS A 259 25.93 -6.11 -23.00
N ILE A 260 24.89 -6.30 -22.21
CA ILE A 260 23.52 -6.52 -22.70
C ILE A 260 22.70 -5.23 -22.55
N LYS A 261 21.90 -4.92 -23.57
CA LYS A 261 20.92 -3.83 -23.49
C LYS A 261 19.55 -4.43 -23.25
N LEU A 262 18.89 -4.01 -22.17
CA LEU A 262 17.55 -4.48 -21.81
C LEU A 262 16.50 -3.61 -22.53
N ASP A 263 16.36 -3.82 -23.84
CA ASP A 263 15.33 -3.16 -24.63
C ASP A 263 13.95 -3.80 -24.36
N ASP A 264 12.87 -3.03 -24.49
CA ASP A 264 11.49 -3.46 -24.15
C ASP A 264 11.01 -4.70 -24.93
N ASP A 265 11.58 -4.92 -26.12
CA ASP A 265 11.25 -6.03 -27.02
C ASP A 265 12.22 -7.22 -26.89
N LEU A 266 13.20 -7.16 -25.99
CA LEU A 266 14.17 -8.23 -25.82
C LEU A 266 13.55 -9.39 -25.01
N SER A 267 13.50 -10.56 -25.65
CA SER A 267 13.14 -11.83 -25.03
C SER A 267 14.10 -12.90 -25.56
N LEU A 268 14.54 -13.81 -24.69
CA LEU A 268 15.40 -14.93 -25.07
C LEU A 268 14.69 -16.25 -24.77
N ALA A 269 14.60 -17.10 -25.77
CA ALA A 269 13.85 -18.36 -25.71
C ALA A 269 14.70 -19.54 -26.17
N PRO A 270 14.26 -20.79 -25.92
CA PRO A 270 14.93 -21.97 -26.44
C PRO A 270 15.20 -21.88 -27.95
N ASP A 271 16.35 -22.41 -28.36
CA ASP A 271 16.90 -22.36 -29.73
C ASP A 271 17.45 -21.00 -30.20
N ASP A 272 17.39 -19.95 -29.38
CA ASP A 272 18.10 -18.70 -29.68
C ASP A 272 19.62 -18.88 -29.60
N GLU A 273 20.34 -18.27 -30.54
CA GLU A 273 21.81 -18.23 -30.53
C GLU A 273 22.31 -16.82 -30.83
N ASN A 274 22.80 -16.11 -29.80
CA ASN A 274 23.33 -14.75 -29.93
C ASN A 274 24.10 -14.30 -28.68
N ASP A 275 24.72 -13.12 -28.75
CA ASP A 275 25.51 -12.56 -27.63
C ASP A 275 24.66 -12.22 -26.39
N ASN A 276 23.36 -11.94 -26.54
CA ASN A 276 22.48 -11.67 -25.39
C ASN A 276 22.19 -12.96 -24.60
N VAL A 277 22.04 -14.10 -25.28
CA VAL A 277 21.97 -15.43 -24.65
C VAL A 277 23.25 -15.69 -23.86
N LYS A 278 24.41 -15.39 -24.44
CA LYS A 278 25.69 -15.56 -23.75
C LYS A 278 25.80 -14.68 -22.50
N ALA A 279 25.38 -13.42 -22.58
CA ALA A 279 25.36 -12.50 -21.44
C ALA A 279 24.43 -12.97 -20.31
N MET A 280 23.23 -13.45 -20.67
CA MET A 280 22.26 -14.03 -19.72
C MET A 280 22.85 -15.30 -19.04
N GLN A 281 23.44 -16.21 -19.81
CA GLN A 281 24.09 -17.41 -19.30
C GLN A 281 25.23 -17.07 -18.34
N GLN A 282 26.08 -16.08 -18.68
CA GLN A 282 27.14 -15.62 -17.79
C GLN A 282 26.58 -15.11 -16.46
N ARG A 283 25.50 -14.32 -16.50
CA ARG A 283 24.85 -13.82 -15.28
C ARG A 283 24.26 -14.95 -14.44
N LEU A 284 23.63 -15.94 -15.07
CA LEU A 284 23.11 -17.12 -14.39
C LEU A 284 24.22 -17.95 -13.76
N PHE A 285 25.37 -18.09 -14.41
CA PHE A 285 26.57 -18.72 -13.85
C PHE A 285 27.07 -17.96 -12.60
N ASP A 286 27.23 -16.64 -12.69
CA ASP A 286 27.70 -15.82 -11.57
C ASP A 286 26.76 -15.85 -10.34
N LEU A 287 25.47 -16.08 -10.58
CA LEU A 287 24.45 -16.23 -9.54
C LEU A 287 24.30 -17.68 -9.04
N GLY A 288 25.02 -18.63 -9.64
CA GLY A 288 25.03 -20.05 -9.27
C GLY A 288 23.90 -20.90 -9.85
N TYR A 289 23.17 -20.40 -10.86
CA TYR A 289 22.11 -21.15 -11.55
C TYR A 289 22.63 -22.07 -12.67
N ILE A 290 23.80 -21.74 -13.22
CA ILE A 290 24.58 -22.62 -14.10
C ILE A 290 25.84 -23.02 -13.32
N ASP A 291 26.08 -24.32 -13.18
CA ASP A 291 27.19 -24.84 -12.35
C ASP A 291 28.53 -24.93 -13.10
N ASP A 292 28.49 -24.99 -14.43
CA ASP A 292 29.67 -25.19 -15.29
C ASP A 292 29.74 -24.11 -16.39
N GLU A 293 30.85 -23.37 -16.40
CA GLU A 293 31.12 -22.27 -17.33
C GLU A 293 31.12 -22.72 -18.80
N GLU A 294 31.37 -24.01 -19.08
CA GLU A 294 31.28 -24.56 -20.44
C GLU A 294 29.86 -24.43 -21.03
N ASN A 295 28.83 -24.22 -20.21
CA ASN A 295 27.46 -23.98 -20.65
C ASN A 295 27.17 -22.51 -21.02
N VAL A 296 28.15 -21.60 -20.93
CA VAL A 296 28.06 -20.20 -21.39
C VAL A 296 28.45 -20.12 -22.88
N THR A 297 27.68 -20.82 -23.71
CA THR A 297 27.99 -21.03 -25.14
C THR A 297 27.46 -19.92 -26.05
N GLY A 298 26.41 -19.21 -25.62
CA GLY A 298 25.62 -18.32 -26.46
C GLY A 298 24.44 -19.00 -27.18
N TYR A 299 24.26 -20.31 -27.01
CA TYR A 299 23.09 -21.06 -27.50
C TYR A 299 22.15 -21.43 -26.35
N TYR A 300 20.87 -21.11 -26.47
CA TYR A 300 19.85 -21.32 -25.45
C TYR A 300 19.31 -22.77 -25.50
N GLY A 301 20.05 -23.68 -24.86
CA GLY A 301 19.66 -25.09 -24.72
C GLY A 301 18.94 -25.43 -23.41
N GLU A 302 18.75 -26.72 -23.16
CA GLU A 302 18.05 -27.26 -21.96
C GLU A 302 18.66 -26.79 -20.62
N VAL A 303 19.98 -26.62 -20.56
CA VAL A 303 20.68 -26.11 -19.36
C VAL A 303 20.27 -24.67 -19.08
N SER A 304 20.21 -23.81 -20.10
CA SER A 304 19.78 -22.42 -19.96
C SER A 304 18.31 -22.32 -19.57
N LYS A 305 17.45 -23.13 -20.20
CA LYS A 305 16.02 -23.19 -19.87
C LYS A 305 15.79 -23.57 -18.41
N THR A 306 16.50 -24.59 -17.93
CA THR A 306 16.41 -25.04 -16.53
C THR A 306 16.92 -23.96 -15.58
N ALA A 307 18.06 -23.34 -15.87
CA ALA A 307 18.61 -22.26 -15.04
C ALA A 307 17.68 -21.04 -14.96
N VAL A 308 17.04 -20.66 -16.06
CA VAL A 308 16.05 -19.57 -16.10
C VAL A 308 14.79 -19.94 -15.33
N SER A 309 14.29 -21.16 -15.49
CA SER A 309 13.15 -21.70 -14.73
C SER A 309 13.39 -21.69 -13.21
N ASP A 310 14.57 -22.16 -12.77
CA ASP A 310 15.01 -22.12 -11.37
C ASP A 310 15.09 -20.67 -10.85
N PHE A 311 15.68 -19.77 -11.64
CA PHE A 311 15.77 -18.35 -11.32
C PHE A 311 14.39 -17.70 -11.19
N GLN A 312 13.50 -17.95 -12.14
CA GLN A 312 12.12 -17.45 -12.15
C GLN A 312 11.38 -17.91 -10.89
N SER A 313 11.44 -19.20 -10.59
CA SER A 313 10.84 -19.80 -9.40
C SER A 313 11.35 -19.18 -8.10
N LYS A 314 12.67 -18.95 -7.98
CA LYS A 314 13.28 -18.31 -6.80
C LYS A 314 12.89 -16.84 -6.64
N ASN A 315 12.64 -16.15 -7.76
CA ASN A 315 12.31 -14.73 -7.80
C ASN A 315 10.80 -14.47 -7.88
N GLY A 316 9.96 -15.50 -7.82
CA GLY A 316 8.51 -15.36 -7.85
C GLY A 316 7.95 -14.93 -9.20
N LEU A 317 8.72 -15.14 -10.27
CA LEU A 317 8.33 -14.89 -11.66
C LEU A 317 7.60 -16.12 -12.23
N LYS A 318 6.97 -15.95 -13.39
CA LYS A 318 6.35 -17.07 -14.10
C LYS A 318 7.42 -18.06 -14.55
N ASP A 319 7.35 -19.28 -14.03
CA ASP A 319 8.23 -20.39 -14.41
C ASP A 319 7.89 -20.89 -15.82
N SER A 320 8.50 -20.26 -16.82
CA SER A 320 8.32 -20.56 -18.24
C SER A 320 9.58 -21.14 -18.87
N GLY A 321 10.75 -20.87 -18.27
CA GLY A 321 12.04 -21.17 -18.86
C GLY A 321 12.38 -20.28 -20.07
N GLU A 322 11.58 -19.26 -20.37
CA GLU A 322 11.85 -18.19 -21.34
C GLU A 322 12.28 -16.93 -20.58
N ALA A 323 13.39 -16.31 -20.97
CA ALA A 323 13.85 -15.07 -20.35
C ALA A 323 13.21 -13.87 -21.04
N ASP A 324 11.95 -13.62 -20.66
CA ASP A 324 11.20 -12.42 -21.04
C ASP A 324 11.75 -11.15 -20.38
N LYS A 325 11.18 -10.00 -20.74
CA LYS A 325 11.57 -8.69 -20.20
C LYS A 325 11.63 -8.67 -18.66
N GLU A 326 10.60 -9.22 -18.00
CA GLU A 326 10.54 -9.22 -16.52
C GLU A 326 11.64 -10.10 -15.92
N THR A 327 11.93 -11.24 -16.56
CA THR A 327 13.00 -12.16 -16.17
C THR A 327 14.37 -11.54 -16.35
N LEU A 328 14.64 -10.91 -17.49
CA LEU A 328 15.92 -10.26 -17.77
C LEU A 328 16.15 -9.06 -16.84
N ALA A 329 15.12 -8.25 -16.58
CA ALA A 329 15.20 -7.16 -15.62
C ALA A 329 15.58 -7.66 -14.22
N ALA A 330 14.89 -8.70 -13.73
CA ALA A 330 15.19 -9.30 -12.42
C ALA A 330 16.59 -9.94 -12.37
N LEU A 331 17.02 -10.59 -13.45
CA LEU A 331 18.31 -11.28 -13.54
C LEU A 331 19.50 -10.30 -13.48
N PHE A 332 19.36 -9.16 -14.14
CA PHE A 332 20.39 -8.12 -14.20
C PHE A 332 20.22 -7.04 -13.13
N ALA A 333 19.29 -7.20 -12.19
CA ALA A 333 19.22 -6.36 -11.00
C ALA A 333 20.45 -6.60 -10.10
N GLU A 334 21.04 -5.55 -9.52
CA GLU A 334 22.17 -5.65 -8.57
C GLU A 334 21.84 -6.57 -7.38
N ASN A 335 20.56 -6.62 -6.97
CA ASN A 335 20.07 -7.46 -5.88
C ASN A 335 19.51 -8.82 -6.33
N ALA A 336 19.77 -9.27 -7.57
CA ALA A 336 19.31 -10.56 -8.08
C ALA A 336 19.66 -11.70 -7.10
N LYS A 337 18.66 -12.52 -6.75
CA LYS A 337 18.84 -13.60 -5.76
C LYS A 337 19.76 -14.68 -6.34
N LYS A 338 20.87 -14.96 -5.65
CA LYS A 338 21.72 -16.14 -5.91
C LYS A 338 20.98 -17.44 -5.59
N LYS A 339 21.35 -18.54 -6.26
CA LYS A 339 20.72 -19.87 -6.09
C LYS A 339 20.76 -20.33 -4.62
#